data_AF-A0A480BXB3-F1
#
_entry.id   AF-A0A480BXB3-F1
#
_cell.length_a   1.000
_cell.length_b   1.000
_cell.length_c   1.000
_cell.angle_alpha   90.00
_cell.angle_beta   90.00
_cell.angle_gamma   90.00
#
_symmetry.space_group_name_H-M   'P 1'
#
loop_
_entity.id
_entity.type
_entity.pdbx_description
1 polymer ?
#
loop_
_entity_poly.entity_id
_entity_poly.type
_entity_poly.pdbx_seq_one_letter_code
_entity_poly.pdbx_strand_id
1 'polypeptide(L)'
;MTAPAEASAQAAVTEVTLDPSDNARLARLCGPLDAHIGQVERHFGVLIRRHGHSFAISGDPEPVAGAGAALKTLYAETATGEELSAAKVHLLMRGSDADGEQPVVAVGRRLQVRARGRRQADYLRAIQTHDINFAIGPAGTGKTYVAVACAVQAL
;
A
#
# COMPACT_ATOMS: atom_id res chain seq x y z
N MET A 1 -14.80 -9.15 -39.11
CA MET A 1 -15.38 -9.36 -37.78
C MET A 1 -14.55 -10.44 -37.12
N THR A 2 -13.46 -10.06 -36.47
CA THR A 2 -12.53 -10.99 -35.81
C THR A 2 -12.20 -10.38 -34.45
N ALA A 3 -12.49 -11.15 -33.40
CA ALA A 3 -12.36 -10.78 -32.00
C ALA A 3 -10.94 -10.33 -31.63
N PRO A 4 -10.75 -9.37 -30.71
CA PRO A 4 -9.47 -9.18 -30.06
C PRO A 4 -9.33 -10.22 -28.94
N ALA A 5 -8.14 -10.81 -28.88
CA ALA A 5 -7.70 -11.72 -27.85
C ALA A 5 -7.69 -11.02 -26.48
N GLU A 6 -8.49 -11.53 -25.54
CA GLU A 6 -8.44 -11.14 -24.13
C GLU A 6 -7.12 -11.67 -23.55
N ALA A 7 -6.23 -10.74 -23.20
CA ALA A 7 -5.02 -11.02 -22.48
C ALA A 7 -5.38 -11.69 -21.15
N SER A 8 -5.00 -12.96 -21.01
CA SER A 8 -5.16 -13.75 -19.79
C SER A 8 -4.36 -13.08 -18.67
N ALA A 9 -5.02 -12.25 -17.85
CA ALA A 9 -4.47 -11.73 -16.61
C ALA A 9 -4.27 -12.91 -15.65
N GLN A 10 -3.01 -13.27 -15.39
CA GLN A 10 -2.68 -14.37 -14.49
C GLN A 10 -3.11 -13.97 -13.07
N ALA A 11 -4.26 -14.48 -12.62
CA ALA A 11 -4.71 -14.28 -11.24
C ALA A 11 -3.66 -14.89 -10.30
N ALA A 12 -2.92 -14.04 -9.60
CA ALA A 12 -1.95 -14.44 -8.61
C ALA A 12 -2.70 -14.76 -7.32
N VAL A 13 -2.43 -15.94 -6.76
CA VAL A 13 -2.94 -16.33 -5.44
C VAL A 13 -1.77 -16.37 -4.49
N THR A 14 -1.81 -15.53 -3.47
CA THR A 14 -0.81 -15.50 -2.40
C THR A 14 -1.48 -15.92 -1.10
N GLU A 15 -0.93 -16.94 -0.47
CA GLU A 15 -1.32 -17.34 0.87
C GLU A 15 -0.46 -16.61 1.91
N VAL A 16 -1.12 -15.93 2.84
CA VAL A 16 -0.49 -15.23 3.95
C VAL A 16 -0.90 -15.90 5.25
N THR A 17 0.04 -16.57 5.89
CA THR A 17 -0.11 -17.13 7.23
C THR A 17 0.26 -16.07 8.27
N LEU A 18 -0.63 -15.81 9.21
CA LEU A 18 -0.39 -14.88 10.32
C LEU A 18 -0.05 -15.66 11.59
N ASP A 19 1.22 -15.62 11.98
CA ASP A 19 1.74 -16.20 13.23
C ASP A 19 2.04 -15.10 14.26
N PRO A 20 1.74 -15.32 15.57
CA PRO A 20 1.12 -16.50 16.19
C PRO A 20 -0.39 -16.61 15.90
N SER A 21 -0.97 -17.81 15.98
CA SER A 21 -2.42 -18.03 15.78
C SER A 21 -3.26 -17.61 17.00
N ASP A 22 -3.37 -16.30 17.22
CA ASP A 22 -4.18 -15.73 18.29
C ASP A 22 -5.57 -15.33 17.76
N ASN A 23 -6.58 -16.13 18.11
CA ASN A 23 -7.96 -15.92 17.68
C ASN A 23 -8.52 -14.55 18.10
N ALA A 24 -8.08 -13.99 19.23
CA ALA A 24 -8.54 -12.67 19.69
C ALA A 24 -7.96 -11.55 18.80
N ARG A 25 -6.70 -11.69 18.40
CA ARG A 25 -6.05 -10.76 17.46
C ARG A 25 -6.64 -10.87 16.06
N LEU A 26 -6.92 -12.09 15.59
CA LEU A 26 -7.57 -12.32 14.30
C LEU A 26 -8.98 -11.71 14.27
N ALA A 27 -9.75 -11.83 15.36
CA ALA A 27 -11.07 -11.20 15.45
C ALA A 27 -10.98 -9.67 15.40
N ARG A 28 -10.00 -9.06 16.10
CA ARG A 28 -9.75 -7.60 16.04
C ARG A 28 -9.31 -7.13 14.65
N LEU A 29 -8.46 -7.92 13.99
CA LEU A 29 -8.01 -7.65 12.62
C LEU A 29 -9.21 -7.63 11.66
N CYS A 30 -10.08 -8.65 11.73
CA CYS A 30 -11.24 -8.74 10.84
C CYS A 30 -12.28 -7.66 11.13
N GLY A 31 -12.41 -7.26 12.40
CA GLY A 31 -13.41 -6.30 12.85
C GLY A 31 -14.82 -6.90 12.85
N PRO A 32 -15.84 -6.11 13.21
CA PRO A 32 -17.23 -6.56 13.20
C PRO A 32 -17.67 -6.94 11.79
N LEU A 33 -18.22 -8.15 11.61
CA LEU A 33 -18.70 -8.68 10.31
C LEU A 33 -17.64 -8.63 9.19
N ASP A 34 -16.37 -8.87 9.53
CA ASP A 34 -15.25 -8.82 8.58
C ASP A 34 -15.10 -7.47 7.84
N ALA A 35 -15.60 -6.37 8.45
CA ALA A 35 -15.61 -5.05 7.83
C ALA A 35 -14.22 -4.53 7.43
N HIS A 36 -13.19 -4.85 8.21
CA HIS A 36 -11.81 -4.45 7.88
C HIS A 36 -11.28 -5.24 6.69
N ILE A 37 -11.58 -6.53 6.59
CA ILE A 37 -11.17 -7.35 5.43
C ILE A 37 -11.85 -6.81 4.17
N GLY A 38 -13.16 -6.55 4.23
CA GLY A 38 -13.88 -5.93 3.12
C GLY A 38 -13.39 -4.50 2.78
N GLN A 39 -12.74 -3.81 3.71
CA GLN A 39 -12.06 -2.54 3.43
C GLN A 39 -10.72 -2.76 2.70
N VAL A 40 -9.95 -3.79 3.05
CA VAL A 40 -8.73 -4.19 2.31
C VAL A 40 -9.09 -4.60 0.89
N GLU A 41 -10.08 -5.47 0.73
CA GLU A 41 -10.54 -5.94 -0.59
C GLU A 41 -10.94 -4.79 -1.51
N ARG A 42 -11.73 -3.83 -1.01
CA ARG A 42 -12.15 -2.66 -1.80
C ARG A 42 -11.01 -1.70 -2.11
N HIS A 43 -10.04 -1.54 -1.22
CA HIS A 43 -8.91 -0.62 -1.43
C HIS A 43 -7.94 -1.16 -2.50
N PHE A 44 -7.62 -2.45 -2.45
CA PHE A 44 -6.67 -3.08 -3.37
C PHE A 44 -7.35 -3.72 -4.59
N GLY A 45 -8.67 -3.90 -4.59
CA GLY A 45 -9.37 -4.60 -5.67
C GLY A 45 -9.09 -6.11 -5.70
N VAL A 46 -8.83 -6.71 -4.54
CA VAL A 46 -8.49 -8.14 -4.40
C VAL A 46 -9.60 -8.88 -3.66
N LEU A 47 -9.61 -10.21 -3.77
CA LEU A 47 -10.51 -11.08 -3.04
C LEU A 47 -9.72 -11.87 -1.97
N ILE A 48 -10.14 -11.76 -0.71
CA ILE A 48 -9.48 -12.33 0.46
C ILE A 48 -10.38 -13.41 1.04
N ARG A 49 -9.93 -14.66 1.01
CA ARG A 49 -10.58 -15.78 1.70
C ARG A 49 -9.83 -16.10 2.97
N ARG A 50 -10.56 -16.18 4.08
CA ARG A 50 -10.01 -16.51 5.39
C ARG A 50 -10.26 -17.97 5.74
N HIS A 51 -9.20 -18.67 6.10
CA HIS A 51 -9.23 -20.00 6.71
C HIS A 51 -8.42 -19.99 8.01
N GLY A 52 -9.08 -19.60 9.11
CA GLY A 52 -8.44 -19.51 10.43
C GLY A 52 -7.37 -18.42 10.46
N HIS A 53 -6.11 -18.83 10.59
CA HIS A 53 -4.93 -17.95 10.57
C HIS A 53 -4.31 -17.77 9.16
N SER A 54 -4.82 -18.51 8.17
CA SER A 54 -4.37 -18.40 6.77
C SER A 54 -5.32 -17.54 5.97
N PHE A 55 -4.77 -16.57 5.24
CA PHE A 55 -5.51 -15.68 4.36
C PHE A 55 -5.05 -15.93 2.93
N ALA A 56 -5.95 -16.44 2.09
CA ALA A 56 -5.72 -16.60 0.66
C ALA A 56 -6.18 -15.33 -0.06
N ILE A 57 -5.23 -14.59 -0.64
CA ILE A 57 -5.48 -13.35 -1.38
C ILE A 57 -5.37 -13.68 -2.86
N SER A 58 -6.39 -13.33 -3.63
CA SER A 58 -6.47 -13.58 -5.06
C SER A 58 -6.78 -12.30 -5.83
N GLY A 59 -6.10 -12.09 -6.96
CA GLY A 59 -6.26 -10.90 -7.78
C GLY A 59 -5.04 -10.66 -8.67
N ASP A 60 -4.85 -9.40 -9.05
CA ASP A 60 -3.66 -8.98 -9.80
C ASP A 60 -2.40 -9.10 -8.93
N PRO A 61 -1.23 -9.39 -9.52
CA PRO A 61 0.00 -9.65 -8.76
C PRO A 61 0.49 -8.43 -7.94
N GLU A 62 0.33 -7.21 -8.46
CA GLU A 62 0.76 -5.99 -7.76
C GLU A 62 -0.14 -5.69 -6.54
N PRO A 63 -1.48 -5.66 -6.66
CA PRO A 63 -2.36 -5.43 -5.52
C PRO A 63 -2.37 -6.58 -4.50
N VAL A 64 -2.19 -7.84 -4.93
CA VAL A 64 -2.09 -8.99 -4.02
C VAL A 64 -0.89 -8.85 -3.07
N ALA A 65 0.25 -8.39 -3.58
CA ALA A 65 1.42 -8.13 -2.74
C ALA A 65 1.16 -7.00 -1.72
N GLY A 66 0.56 -5.89 -2.18
CA GLY A 66 0.19 -4.76 -1.31
C GLY A 66 -0.83 -5.14 -0.22
N ALA A 67 -1.85 -5.92 -0.57
CA ALA A 67 -2.85 -6.42 0.36
C ALA A 67 -2.24 -7.36 1.41
N GLY A 68 -1.31 -8.24 1.01
CA GLY A 68 -0.59 -9.12 1.92
C GLY A 68 0.30 -8.34 2.91
N ALA A 69 0.98 -7.30 2.45
CA ALA A 69 1.75 -6.41 3.31
C ALA A 69 0.82 -5.65 4.30
N ALA A 70 -0.29 -5.11 3.81
CA ALA A 70 -1.28 -4.42 4.64
C ALA A 70 -1.86 -5.34 5.73
N LEU A 71 -2.21 -6.59 5.40
CA LEU A 71 -2.67 -7.58 6.37
C LEU A 71 -1.64 -7.84 7.48
N LYS A 72 -0.36 -7.98 7.13
CA LYS A 72 0.73 -8.14 8.11
C LYS A 72 0.89 -6.91 9.01
N THR A 73 0.84 -5.71 8.45
CA THR A 73 0.91 -4.46 9.21
C THR A 73 -0.28 -4.31 10.17
N LEU A 74 -1.50 -4.55 9.69
CA LEU A 74 -2.70 -4.52 10.52
C LEU A 74 -2.63 -5.58 11.64
N TYR A 75 -2.11 -6.77 11.33
CA TYR A 75 -1.91 -7.82 12.32
C TYR A 75 -0.87 -7.43 13.38
N ALA A 76 0.23 -6.78 12.99
CA ALA A 76 1.22 -6.26 13.94
C ALA A 76 0.61 -5.20 14.87
N GLU A 77 -0.23 -4.32 14.35
CA GLU A 77 -0.94 -3.31 15.14
C GLU A 77 -1.88 -3.92 16.18
N THR A 78 -2.52 -5.07 15.90
CA THR A 78 -3.31 -5.77 16.93
C THR A 78 -2.50 -6.23 18.14
N ALA A 79 -1.17 -6.38 18.02
CA ALA A 79 -0.31 -6.76 19.14
C ALA A 79 -0.19 -5.64 20.20
N THR A 80 -0.41 -4.38 19.80
CA THR A 80 -0.38 -3.23 20.71
C THR A 80 -1.56 -3.19 21.68
N GLY A 81 -2.61 -3.98 21.41
CA GLY A 81 -3.82 -4.04 22.22
C GLY A 81 -4.82 -2.92 21.96
N GLU A 82 -4.49 -1.93 21.12
CA GLU A 82 -5.45 -0.90 20.69
C GLU A 82 -6.49 -1.46 19.71
N GLU A 83 -7.71 -0.94 19.79
CA GLU A 83 -8.74 -1.24 18.79
C GLU A 83 -8.37 -0.64 17.43
N LEU A 84 -8.44 -1.48 16.39
CA LEU A 84 -8.33 -1.04 15.01
C LEU A 84 -9.62 -0.33 14.61
N SER A 85 -9.62 1.00 14.59
CA SER A 85 -10.71 1.78 14.00
C SER A 85 -10.61 1.78 12.48
N ALA A 86 -11.73 1.93 11.77
CA ALA A 86 -11.76 2.00 10.30
C ALA A 86 -10.85 3.12 9.73
N ALA A 87 -10.68 4.22 10.47
CA ALA A 87 -9.78 5.32 10.12
C ALA A 87 -8.30 4.91 10.25
N LYS A 88 -7.93 4.19 11.33
CA LYS A 88 -6.58 3.65 11.53
C LYS A 88 -6.26 2.61 10.44
N VAL A 89 -7.21 1.73 10.14
CA VAL A 89 -7.12 0.75 9.05
C VAL A 89 -6.86 1.43 7.70
N HIS A 90 -7.62 2.46 7.36
CA HIS A 90 -7.40 3.23 6.11
C HIS A 90 -6.02 3.89 6.05
N LEU A 91 -5.54 4.42 7.18
CA LEU A 91 -4.23 5.06 7.27
C LEU A 91 -3.10 4.05 7.04
N LEU A 92 -3.20 2.87 7.66
CA LEU A 92 -2.20 1.82 7.55
C LEU A 92 -2.14 1.24 6.14
N MET A 93 -3.30 1.03 5.49
CA MET A 93 -3.36 0.58 4.09
C MET A 93 -2.61 1.53 3.13
N ARG A 94 -2.78 2.85 3.31
CA ARG A 94 -2.03 3.85 2.51
C ARG A 94 -0.52 3.82 2.75
N GLY A 95 -0.10 3.42 3.93
CA GLY A 95 1.31 3.23 4.27
C GLY A 95 1.89 1.97 3.63
N SER A 96 1.11 0.90 3.53
CA SER A 96 1.52 -0.36 2.90
C SER A 96 1.65 -0.28 1.38
N ASP A 97 0.93 0.65 0.73
CA ASP A 97 1.17 1.03 -0.68
C ASP A 97 2.61 1.55 -0.92
N ALA A 98 3.36 1.83 0.14
CA ALA A 98 4.70 2.40 0.08
C ALA A 98 5.83 1.35 0.12
N ASP A 99 5.55 0.04 0.13
CA ASP A 99 6.58 -1.00 0.27
C ASP A 99 7.27 -1.41 -1.07
N GLY A 100 7.01 -0.67 -2.15
CA GLY A 100 7.87 -0.67 -3.32
C GLY A 100 9.04 0.29 -3.10
N GLU A 101 10.25 -0.08 -3.53
CA GLU A 101 11.50 0.71 -3.44
C GLU A 101 11.23 2.20 -3.62
N GLN A 102 11.12 2.92 -2.50
CA GLN A 102 10.65 4.29 -2.51
C GLN A 102 11.78 5.16 -3.05
N PRO A 103 11.55 5.93 -4.12
CA PRO A 103 12.59 6.79 -4.67
C PRO A 103 13.06 7.74 -3.58
N VAL A 104 14.35 7.66 -3.30
CA VAL A 104 15.04 8.53 -2.34
C VAL A 104 15.73 9.62 -3.14
N VAL A 105 15.31 10.86 -2.90
CA VAL A 105 15.97 12.04 -3.43
C VAL A 105 17.00 12.49 -2.41
N ALA A 106 18.27 12.36 -2.75
CA ALA A 106 19.36 12.87 -1.92
C ALA A 106 19.54 14.36 -2.20
N VAL A 107 19.31 15.19 -1.18
CA VAL A 107 19.53 16.64 -1.24
C VAL A 107 20.86 16.94 -0.55
N GLY A 108 21.93 16.99 -1.35
CA GLY A 108 23.29 17.23 -0.86
C GLY A 108 23.84 16.12 0.04
N ARG A 109 24.84 16.45 0.87
CA ARG A 109 25.66 15.47 1.62
C ARG A 109 25.01 14.90 2.90
N ARG A 110 23.88 15.45 3.37
CA ARG A 110 23.30 15.15 4.69
C ARG A 110 21.78 15.00 4.76
N LEU A 111 21.03 15.35 3.71
CA LEU A 111 19.56 15.30 3.76
C LEU A 111 19.01 14.33 2.72
N GLN A 112 18.34 13.27 3.16
CA GLN A 112 17.63 12.35 2.29
C GLN A 112 16.12 12.60 2.40
N VAL A 113 15.49 12.93 1.28
CA VAL A 113 14.04 13.07 1.17
C VAL A 113 13.50 11.79 0.55
N ARG A 114 12.83 10.97 1.36
CA ARG A 114 12.14 9.77 0.88
C ARG A 114 10.70 10.08 0.54
N ALA A 115 10.17 9.45 -0.51
CA ALA A 115 8.73 9.31 -0.64
C ALA A 115 8.17 8.69 0.66
N ARG A 116 6.92 9.03 0.99
CA ARG A 116 6.16 8.44 2.11
C ARG A 116 4.99 7.57 1.64
N GLY A 117 4.86 7.36 0.34
CA GLY A 117 3.73 6.65 -0.26
C GLY A 117 3.80 6.61 -1.78
N ARG A 118 3.05 5.68 -2.39
CA ARG A 118 3.07 5.41 -3.84
C ARG A 118 2.91 6.66 -4.70
N ARG A 119 1.93 7.52 -4.39
CA ARG A 119 1.72 8.78 -5.13
C ARG A 119 2.92 9.73 -5.11
N GLN A 120 3.67 9.78 -4.01
CA GLN A 120 4.90 10.58 -3.96
C GLN A 120 6.03 9.90 -4.74
N ALA A 121 6.08 8.56 -4.73
CA ALA A 121 7.02 7.80 -5.53
C ALA A 121 6.77 8.01 -7.04
N ASP A 122 5.51 7.91 -7.46
CA ASP A 122 5.08 8.17 -8.84
C ASP A 122 5.38 9.61 -9.25
N TYR A 123 5.12 10.57 -8.36
CA TYR A 123 5.48 11.97 -8.60
C TYR A 123 6.99 12.17 -8.80
N LEU A 124 7.82 11.53 -7.97
CA LEU A 124 9.28 11.60 -8.11
C LEU A 124 9.78 10.97 -9.41
N ARG A 125 9.20 9.85 -9.85
CA ARG A 125 9.49 9.24 -11.16
C ARG A 125 9.04 10.14 -12.30
N ALA A 126 7.89 10.79 -12.17
CA ALA A 126 7.36 11.71 -13.18
C ALA A 126 8.28 12.92 -13.37
N ILE A 127 8.84 13.48 -12.28
CA ILE A 127 9.84 14.56 -12.35
C ILE A 127 11.08 14.15 -13.18
N GLN A 128 11.51 12.89 -13.12
CA GLN A 128 12.68 12.43 -13.86
C GLN A 128 12.42 12.12 -15.33
N THR A 129 11.16 11.91 -15.71
CA THR A 129 10.78 11.39 -17.04
C THR A 129 10.00 12.38 -17.89
N HIS A 130 9.45 13.43 -17.29
CA HIS A 130 8.62 14.42 -17.96
C HIS A 130 9.10 15.85 -17.66
N ASP A 131 9.12 16.70 -18.69
CA ASP A 131 9.56 18.10 -18.57
C ASP A 131 8.62 18.96 -17.71
N ILE A 132 7.32 18.62 -17.68
CA ILE A 132 6.29 19.35 -16.94
C ILE A 132 5.44 18.37 -16.15
N ASN A 133 5.28 18.62 -14.84
CA ASN A 133 4.53 17.75 -13.93
C ASN A 133 3.54 18.55 -13.07
N PHE A 134 2.31 18.05 -12.95
CA PHE A 134 1.28 18.65 -12.09
C PHE A 134 0.99 17.74 -10.88
N ALA A 135 1.31 18.21 -9.67
CA ALA A 135 1.03 17.49 -8.44
C ALA A 135 -0.22 18.04 -7.74
N ILE A 136 -1.27 17.22 -7.66
CA ILE A 136 -2.52 17.55 -6.96
C ILE A 136 -2.62 16.73 -5.67
N GLY A 137 -2.95 17.38 -4.57
CA GLY A 137 -3.21 16.68 -3.31
C GLY A 137 -3.51 17.61 -2.15
N PRO A 138 -3.97 17.06 -1.00
CA PRO A 138 -4.34 17.84 0.19
C PRO A 138 -3.20 18.73 0.68
N ALA A 139 -3.51 19.81 1.40
CA ALA A 139 -2.49 20.64 2.04
C ALA A 139 -1.63 19.80 3.00
N GLY A 140 -0.34 20.12 3.13
CA GLY A 140 0.59 19.44 4.04
C GLY A 140 1.16 18.10 3.56
N THR A 141 0.79 17.60 2.37
CA THR A 141 1.33 16.32 1.83
C THR A 141 2.71 16.41 1.18
N GLY A 142 3.47 17.48 1.43
CA GLY A 142 4.88 17.59 1.02
C GLY A 142 5.17 17.74 -0.49
N LYS A 143 4.16 17.97 -1.35
CA LYS A 143 4.31 18.05 -2.83
C LYS A 143 5.40 19.03 -3.27
N THR A 144 5.37 20.26 -2.73
CA THR A 144 6.37 21.29 -3.03
C THR A 144 7.73 20.94 -2.45
N TYR A 145 7.77 20.38 -1.23
CA TYR A 145 9.03 20.03 -0.57
C TYR A 145 9.82 18.97 -1.35
N VAL A 146 9.13 17.92 -1.79
CA VAL A 146 9.72 16.84 -2.60
C VAL A 146 10.16 17.35 -3.99
N ALA A 147 9.40 18.27 -4.59
CA ALA A 147 9.79 18.90 -5.86
C ALA A 147 11.07 19.73 -5.74
N VAL A 148 11.16 20.58 -4.71
CA VAL A 148 12.34 21.40 -4.43
C VAL A 148 13.55 20.52 -4.12
N ALA A 149 13.37 19.45 -3.34
CA ALA A 149 14.42 18.47 -3.07
C ALA A 149 14.99 17.88 -4.39
N CYS A 150 14.12 17.51 -5.33
CA CYS A 150 14.54 16.98 -6.62
C CYS A 150 15.27 18.03 -7.47
N ALA A 151 14.82 19.28 -7.46
CA ALA A 151 15.49 20.37 -8.17
C ALA A 151 16.89 20.64 -7.62
N VAL A 152 17.06 20.63 -6.29
CA VAL A 152 18.37 20.82 -5.66
C VAL A 152 19.31 19.64 -5.91
N GLN A 153 18.80 18.42 -6.02
CA GLN A 153 19.61 17.25 -6.39
C GLN A 153 20.17 17.36 -7.82
N ALA A 154 19.47 18.04 -8.72
CA ALA A 154 19.87 18.18 -10.12
C ALA A 154 20.91 19.30 -10.38
N LEU A 155 21.27 20.08 -9.35
CA LEU A 155 22.32 21.12 -9.39
C LEU A 155 23.69 20.53 -9.04
#